data_AF-A0A101NKX7-F1
#
_entry.id   AF-A0A101NKX7-F1
#
_cell.length_a   1.000
_cell.length_b   1.000
_cell.length_c   1.000
_cell.angle_alpha   90.00
_cell.angle_beta   90.00
_cell.angle_gamma   90.00
#
_symmetry.space_group_name_H-M   'P 1'
#
loop_
_entity.id
_entity.type
_entity.pdbx_description
1 polymer ?
#
loop_
_entity_poly.entity_id
_entity_poly.type
_entity_poly.pdbx_seq_one_letter_code
_entity_poly.pdbx_strand_id
1 'polypeptide(L)'
;MSDSSLGPSVSLERFPGALQRSWRSHLSDAHLAADPDDPDLRWPRSADVLLLPRERYPEPDAVKWSHFTARFPGCGLIAVEEADQGCTVLFDDDTRLRARWVDRPAWASFALAASAIHAWARMCPVRDRPRDSIRITVRAGHRLAPALVEFVPVG
;
A
#
# COMPACT_ATOMS: atom_id res chain seq x y z
N MET A 1 21.86 -26.24 5.00
CA MET A 1 20.44 -26.64 5.01
C MET A 1 19.65 -25.37 4.73
N SER A 2 19.24 -25.20 3.47
CA SER A 2 18.53 -24.02 2.99
C SER A 2 17.04 -24.23 3.22
N ASP A 3 16.51 -23.66 4.30
CA ASP A 3 15.08 -23.65 4.56
C ASP A 3 14.44 -22.50 3.76
N SER A 4 14.26 -22.75 2.46
CA SER A 4 13.52 -21.87 1.55
C SER A 4 12.03 -22.20 1.63
N SER A 5 11.41 -21.92 2.79
CA SER A 5 9.96 -21.86 2.96
C SER A 5 9.50 -20.43 3.28
N LEU A 6 10.29 -19.43 2.90
CA LEU A 6 9.91 -18.02 3.00
C LEU A 6 8.85 -17.74 1.93
N GLY A 7 7.59 -17.63 2.35
CA GLY A 7 6.52 -17.07 1.53
C GLY A 7 6.89 -15.67 0.99
N PRO A 8 6.12 -15.13 0.02
CA PRO A 8 6.43 -13.85 -0.57
C PRO A 8 6.60 -12.77 0.51
N SER A 9 7.60 -11.90 0.32
CA SER A 9 7.92 -10.84 1.30
C SER A 9 8.22 -9.53 0.59
N VAL A 10 7.83 -8.43 1.23
CA VAL A 10 8.12 -7.07 0.79
C VAL A 10 8.81 -6.28 1.90
N SER A 11 9.79 -5.49 1.51
CA SER A 11 10.47 -4.56 2.43
C SER A 11 10.03 -3.14 2.11
N LEU A 12 9.52 -2.45 3.12
CA LEU A 12 9.13 -1.04 3.06
C LEU A 12 10.18 -0.25 3.85
N GLU A 13 11.12 0.34 3.14
CA GLU A 13 12.22 1.09 3.77
C GLU A 13 11.81 2.51 4.21
N ARG A 14 10.58 2.97 3.93
CA ARG A 14 10.13 4.35 4.18
C ARG A 14 8.73 4.48 4.79
N PHE A 15 8.62 5.25 5.88
CA PHE A 15 7.45 6.07 6.29
C PHE A 15 7.84 6.99 7.48
N PRO A 16 7.34 8.25 7.65
CA PRO A 16 6.92 9.29 6.71
C PRO A 16 8.03 10.35 6.45
N GLY A 17 7.80 11.25 5.49
CA GLY A 17 8.78 12.21 4.91
C GLY A 17 9.51 13.18 5.87
N ALA A 18 9.17 13.21 7.16
CA ALA A 18 9.87 14.03 8.16
C ALA A 18 11.31 13.55 8.45
N LEU A 19 11.64 12.28 8.19
CA LEU A 19 12.95 11.69 8.50
C LEU A 19 13.96 11.70 7.34
N GLN A 20 13.56 12.21 6.17
CA GLN A 20 14.38 12.12 4.95
C GLN A 20 15.57 13.09 4.93
N ARG A 21 15.65 14.07 5.84
CA ARG A 21 16.74 15.06 5.86
C ARG A 21 18.03 14.59 6.54
N SER A 22 18.04 13.43 7.19
CA SER A 22 19.21 12.95 7.95
C SER A 22 20.05 11.89 7.24
N TRP A 23 19.63 11.33 6.09
CA TRP A 23 20.33 10.24 5.41
C TRP A 23 20.89 10.69 4.05
N ARG A 24 22.19 10.43 3.83
CA ARG A 24 22.97 10.91 2.67
C ARG A 24 22.87 10.00 1.43
N SER A 25 22.32 8.79 1.54
CA SER A 25 22.10 7.89 0.41
C SER A 25 20.65 7.96 -0.07
N HIS A 26 20.43 8.07 -1.37
CA HIS A 26 19.11 7.95 -1.97
C HIS A 26 18.65 6.50 -1.81
N LEU A 27 17.59 6.23 -1.04
CA LEU A 27 17.04 4.87 -0.93
C LEU A 27 16.48 4.44 -2.29
N SER A 28 16.85 3.26 -2.76
CA SER A 28 16.19 2.59 -3.89
C SER A 28 14.71 2.32 -3.55
N ASP A 29 13.85 2.37 -4.56
CA ASP A 29 12.44 1.95 -4.49
C ASP A 29 11.50 2.74 -3.58
N ALA A 30 11.87 3.98 -3.24
CA ALA A 30 11.01 4.91 -2.54
C ALA A 30 9.73 5.24 -3.34
N HIS A 31 8.57 4.78 -2.89
CA HIS A 31 7.27 5.28 -3.37
C HIS A 31 6.69 6.29 -2.37
N LEU A 32 5.82 7.17 -2.87
CA LEU A 32 5.12 8.17 -2.11
C LEU A 32 3.65 7.78 -1.91
N ALA A 33 3.18 7.86 -0.67
CA ALA A 33 1.77 7.74 -0.33
C ALA A 33 1.27 9.08 0.23
N ALA A 34 0.11 9.55 -0.22
CA ALA A 34 -0.43 10.84 0.22
C ALA A 34 -1.96 10.84 0.22
N ASP A 35 -2.51 11.74 1.04
CA ASP A 35 -3.94 12.05 1.06
C ASP A 35 -4.29 12.97 -0.14
N PRO A 36 -5.32 12.68 -0.95
CA PRO A 36 -5.74 13.54 -2.05
C PRO A 36 -6.16 14.96 -1.61
N ASP A 37 -6.51 15.13 -0.34
CA ASP A 37 -6.91 16.40 0.28
C ASP A 37 -5.76 17.09 1.06
N ASP A 38 -4.51 16.63 0.90
CA ASP A 38 -3.35 17.31 1.49
C ASP A 38 -3.30 18.79 1.04
N PRO A 39 -3.10 19.74 1.97
CA PRO A 39 -3.06 21.17 1.65
C PRO A 39 -1.95 21.53 0.67
N ASP A 40 -0.84 20.79 0.67
CA ASP A 40 0.22 20.94 -0.32
C ASP A 40 0.00 19.94 -1.47
N LEU A 41 -0.73 20.40 -2.49
CA LEU A 41 -1.11 19.62 -3.66
C LEU A 41 0.06 18.97 -4.42
N ARG A 42 1.31 19.37 -4.16
CA ARG A 42 2.48 18.70 -4.73
C ARG A 42 2.60 17.26 -4.25
N TRP A 43 2.20 16.97 -3.01
CA TRP A 43 2.26 15.63 -2.43
C TRP A 43 1.35 14.64 -3.16
N PRO A 44 0.02 14.84 -3.23
CA PRO A 44 -0.86 13.88 -3.89
C PRO A 44 -0.68 13.84 -5.41
N ARG A 45 -0.19 14.91 -6.05
CA ARG A 45 0.15 14.88 -7.48
C ARG A 45 1.38 14.03 -7.81
N SER A 46 2.26 13.83 -6.84
CA SER A 46 3.47 13.01 -6.99
C SER A 46 3.34 11.65 -6.29
N ALA A 47 2.17 11.33 -5.73
CA ALA A 47 1.95 10.10 -5.00
C ALA A 47 1.77 8.91 -5.93
N ASP A 48 2.48 7.82 -5.64
CA ASP A 48 2.24 6.51 -6.24
C ASP A 48 1.00 5.84 -5.63
N VAL A 49 0.68 6.19 -4.37
CA VAL A 49 -0.45 5.65 -3.60
C VAL A 49 -1.31 6.80 -3.06
N LEU A 50 -2.58 6.86 -3.44
CA LEU A 50 -3.54 7.75 -2.80
C LEU A 50 -4.17 7.07 -1.59
N LEU A 51 -4.17 7.74 -0.44
CA LEU A 51 -4.72 7.24 0.83
C LEU A 51 -6.06 7.92 1.10
N LEU A 52 -7.13 7.14 1.18
CA LEU A 52 -8.50 7.60 1.38
C LEU A 52 -8.97 7.15 2.77
N PRO A 53 -8.95 8.03 3.77
CA PRO A 53 -9.38 7.70 5.13
C PRO A 53 -10.85 7.29 5.19
N ARG A 54 -11.16 6.33 6.06
CA ARG A 54 -12.50 5.72 6.15
C ARG A 54 -13.58 6.74 6.49
N GLU A 55 -13.25 7.78 7.26
CA GLU A 55 -14.20 8.81 7.69
C GLU A 55 -14.75 9.61 6.51
N ARG A 56 -13.95 9.78 5.45
CA ARG A 56 -14.36 10.49 4.23
C ARG A 56 -14.85 9.54 3.14
N TYR A 57 -14.42 8.28 3.17
CA TYR A 57 -14.73 7.26 2.18
C TYR A 57 -15.24 5.97 2.85
N PRO A 58 -16.45 5.96 3.43
CA PRO A 58 -16.95 4.84 4.22
C PRO A 58 -17.34 3.61 3.38
N GLU A 59 -17.47 3.77 2.06
CA GLU A 59 -17.89 2.73 1.11
C GLU A 59 -16.76 2.46 0.09
N PRO A 60 -15.83 1.52 0.37
CA PRO A 60 -14.71 1.23 -0.52
C PRO A 60 -15.13 0.87 -1.95
N ASP A 61 -16.24 0.14 -2.10
CA ASP A 61 -16.73 -0.34 -3.40
C ASP A 61 -17.32 0.78 -4.27
N ALA A 62 -17.73 1.91 -3.66
CA ALA A 62 -18.24 3.07 -4.37
C ALA A 62 -17.13 3.94 -5.00
N VAL A 63 -15.88 3.79 -4.55
CA VAL A 63 -14.72 4.53 -5.06
C VAL A 63 -14.38 4.05 -6.47
N LYS A 64 -14.29 4.96 -7.44
CA LYS A 64 -13.91 4.66 -8.82
C LYS A 64 -12.58 5.30 -9.17
N TRP A 65 -11.78 4.61 -9.98
CA TRP A 65 -10.49 5.09 -10.46
C TRP A 65 -10.62 6.46 -11.15
N SER A 66 -11.64 6.59 -12.00
CA SER A 66 -11.96 7.81 -12.75
C SER A 66 -12.26 9.05 -11.90
N HIS A 67 -12.61 8.90 -10.61
CA HIS A 67 -12.83 10.04 -9.73
C HIS A 67 -11.51 10.78 -9.38
N PHE A 68 -10.36 10.12 -9.53
CA PHE A 68 -9.07 10.63 -9.05
C PHE A 68 -8.06 10.87 -10.18
N THR A 69 -8.12 10.09 -11.26
CA THR A 69 -7.04 10.03 -12.26
C THR A 69 -6.80 11.31 -13.03
N ALA A 70 -7.85 12.09 -13.30
CA ALA A 70 -7.70 13.39 -13.94
C ALA A 70 -6.89 14.38 -13.07
N ARG A 71 -7.01 14.27 -11.74
CA ARG A 71 -6.33 15.15 -10.77
C ARG A 71 -4.96 14.60 -10.36
N PHE A 72 -4.78 13.28 -10.40
CA PHE A 72 -3.60 12.57 -9.89
C PHE A 72 -3.10 11.50 -10.89
N PRO A 73 -2.57 11.91 -12.05
CA PRO A 73 -2.22 10.98 -13.13
C PRO A 73 -1.00 10.09 -12.84
N GLY A 74 -0.19 10.41 -11.82
CA GLY A 74 0.97 9.61 -11.40
C GLY A 74 0.64 8.48 -10.41
N CYS A 75 -0.62 8.39 -9.97
CA CYS A 75 -1.07 7.39 -9.00
C CYS A 75 -1.09 5.99 -9.63
N GLY A 76 -0.46 5.02 -8.96
CA GLY A 76 -0.47 3.60 -9.35
C GLY A 76 -1.53 2.76 -8.63
N LEU A 77 -1.97 3.19 -7.44
CA LEU A 77 -3.13 2.61 -6.76
C LEU A 77 -3.82 3.58 -5.80
N ILE A 78 -5.12 3.38 -5.59
CA ILE A 78 -5.95 4.09 -4.62
C ILE A 78 -6.24 3.15 -3.46
N ALA A 79 -6.01 3.56 -2.23
CA ALA A 79 -6.27 2.74 -1.04
C ALA A 79 -7.32 3.38 -0.15
N VAL A 80 -8.44 2.68 0.03
CA VAL A 80 -9.52 3.07 0.95
C VAL A 80 -9.32 2.32 2.26
N GLU A 81 -9.22 3.06 3.37
CA GLU A 81 -9.07 2.50 4.69
C GLU A 81 -10.29 1.65 5.09
N GLU A 82 -10.03 0.49 5.69
CA GLU A 82 -11.03 -0.37 6.28
C GLU A 82 -10.83 -0.47 7.81
N ALA A 83 -11.70 -1.25 8.46
CA ALA A 83 -11.51 -1.61 9.87
C ALA A 83 -10.13 -2.23 10.13
N ASP A 84 -9.70 -2.18 11.39
CA ASP A 84 -8.44 -2.79 11.86
C ASP A 84 -7.20 -2.35 11.07
N GLN A 85 -7.20 -1.12 10.53
CA GLN A 85 -6.07 -0.58 9.77
C GLN A 85 -5.69 -1.43 8.53
N GLY A 86 -6.66 -2.17 7.99
CA GLY A 86 -6.59 -2.76 6.66
C GLY A 86 -7.02 -1.76 5.58
N CYS A 87 -7.04 -2.20 4.33
CA CYS A 87 -7.54 -1.38 3.23
C CYS A 87 -8.08 -2.21 2.07
N THR A 88 -8.99 -1.65 1.29
CA THR A 88 -9.21 -2.09 -0.09
C THR A 88 -8.41 -1.18 -1.02
N VAL A 89 -7.59 -1.76 -1.87
CA VAL A 89 -6.93 -1.05 -2.95
C VAL A 89 -7.70 -1.22 -4.25
N LEU A 90 -7.69 -0.17 -5.06
CA LEU A 90 -8.22 -0.12 -6.41
C LEU A 90 -7.07 0.20 -7.36
N PHE A 91 -6.91 -0.62 -8.39
CA PHE A 91 -5.95 -0.41 -9.48
C PHE A 91 -6.60 0.30 -10.67
N ASP A 92 -5.79 0.66 -11.65
CA ASP A 92 -6.20 1.35 -12.88
C ASP A 92 -7.06 0.53 -13.83
N ASP A 93 -7.00 -0.79 -13.71
CA ASP A 93 -7.82 -1.76 -14.43
C ASP A 93 -9.11 -2.15 -13.67
N ASP A 94 -9.51 -1.33 -12.70
CA ASP A 94 -10.65 -1.53 -11.80
C ASP A 94 -10.60 -2.78 -10.90
N THR A 95 -9.50 -3.55 -10.94
CA THR A 95 -9.35 -4.68 -10.02
C THR A 95 -9.12 -4.20 -8.59
N ARG A 96 -9.55 -5.04 -7.64
CA ARG A 96 -9.52 -4.72 -6.22
C ARG A 96 -8.86 -5.83 -5.41
N LEU A 97 -8.02 -5.43 -4.46
CA LEU A 97 -7.47 -6.32 -3.45
C LEU A 97 -7.75 -5.74 -2.06
N ARG A 98 -8.19 -6.58 -1.15
CA ARG A 98 -8.34 -6.24 0.27
C ARG A 98 -7.11 -6.72 1.03
N ALA A 99 -6.46 -5.83 1.77
CA ALA A 99 -5.40 -6.15 2.72
C ALA A 99 -5.94 -6.25 4.13
N ARG A 100 -5.58 -7.33 4.84
CA ARG A 100 -5.89 -7.55 6.26
C ARG A 100 -4.64 -7.99 7.01
N TRP A 101 -4.40 -7.42 8.18
CA TRP A 101 -3.33 -7.87 9.05
C TRP A 101 -3.76 -9.14 9.80
N VAL A 102 -2.93 -10.19 9.78
CA VAL A 102 -3.26 -11.48 10.42
C VAL A 102 -3.11 -11.40 11.95
N ASP A 103 -2.10 -10.68 12.44
CA ASP A 103 -1.88 -10.35 13.85
C ASP A 103 -1.31 -8.94 13.93
N ARG A 104 -2.18 -7.93 13.94
CA ARG A 104 -1.76 -6.54 13.69
C ARG A 104 -0.84 -6.00 14.80
N PRO A 105 0.43 -5.67 14.50
CA PRO A 105 1.27 -4.96 15.46
C PRO A 105 0.85 -3.49 15.57
N ALA A 106 1.24 -2.83 16.67
CA ALA A 106 0.86 -1.44 16.93
C ALA A 106 1.32 -0.44 15.84
N TRP A 107 2.40 -0.76 15.11
CA TRP A 107 2.92 0.09 14.04
C TRP A 107 2.18 -0.10 12.70
N ALA A 108 1.41 -1.18 12.53
CA ALA A 108 0.74 -1.49 11.29
C ALA A 108 -0.48 -0.58 11.08
N SER A 109 -0.48 0.08 9.92
CA SER A 109 -1.49 1.02 9.46
C SER A 109 -1.99 0.63 8.06
N PHE A 110 -3.13 1.19 7.64
CA PHE A 110 -3.64 0.95 6.30
C PHE A 110 -2.71 1.52 5.22
N ALA A 111 -2.03 2.63 5.51
CA ALA A 111 -1.03 3.19 4.60
C ALA A 111 0.15 2.24 4.35
N LEU A 112 0.57 1.47 5.37
CA LEU A 112 1.59 0.43 5.22
C LEU A 112 1.06 -0.80 4.49
N ALA A 113 -0.20 -1.17 4.69
CA ALA A 113 -0.84 -2.25 3.94
C ALA A 113 -0.94 -1.91 2.45
N ALA A 114 -1.37 -0.68 2.11
CA ALA A 114 -1.42 -0.17 0.75
C ALA A 114 -0.02 -0.12 0.10
N SER A 115 0.96 0.35 0.86
CA SER A 115 2.37 0.38 0.44
C SER A 115 2.94 -1.02 0.18
N ALA A 116 2.54 -2.02 0.99
CA ALA A 116 2.92 -3.40 0.78
C ALA A 116 2.32 -3.97 -0.52
N ILE A 117 1.05 -3.68 -0.81
CA ILE A 117 0.43 -4.05 -2.08
C ILE A 117 1.13 -3.38 -3.25
N HIS A 118 1.41 -2.07 -3.16
CA HIS A 118 2.13 -1.35 -4.21
C HIS A 118 3.50 -1.99 -4.50
N ALA A 119 4.30 -2.23 -3.46
CA ALA A 119 5.61 -2.85 -3.60
C ALA A 119 5.52 -4.25 -4.22
N TRP A 120 4.57 -5.06 -3.75
CA TRP A 120 4.33 -6.40 -4.29
C TRP A 120 3.88 -6.35 -5.76
N ALA A 121 2.97 -5.45 -6.13
CA ALA A 121 2.47 -5.30 -7.49
C ALA A 121 3.55 -4.84 -8.48
N ARG A 122 4.59 -4.13 -8.04
CA ARG A 122 5.75 -3.82 -8.90
C ARG A 122 6.65 -5.02 -9.17
N MET A 123 6.64 -6.03 -8.30
CA MET A 123 7.43 -7.26 -8.44
C MET A 123 6.69 -8.35 -9.21
N CYS A 124 5.36 -8.26 -9.33
CA CYS A 124 4.51 -9.24 -10.01
C CYS A 124 3.87 -8.63 -11.26
N PRO A 125 3.99 -9.24 -12.45
CA PRO A 125 3.23 -8.82 -13.63
C PRO A 125 1.72 -8.75 -13.33
N VAL A 126 1.00 -7.81 -13.95
CA VAL A 126 -0.46 -7.64 -13.76
C VAL A 126 -1.24 -8.94 -13.97
N ARG A 127 -0.78 -9.80 -14.89
CA ARG A 127 -1.39 -11.11 -15.20
C ARG A 127 -1.29 -12.12 -14.06
N ASP A 128 -0.37 -11.90 -13.12
CA ASP A 128 -0.09 -12.77 -11.99
C ASP A 128 -0.69 -12.21 -10.69
N ARG A 129 -1.65 -11.26 -10.81
CA ARG A 129 -2.42 -10.84 -9.64
C ARG A 129 -3.14 -12.03 -9.01
N PRO A 130 -3.14 -12.14 -7.67
CA PRO A 130 -3.61 -13.31 -6.97
C PRO A 130 -5.08 -13.55 -7.31
N ARG A 131 -5.39 -14.79 -7.68
CA ARG A 131 -6.78 -15.26 -7.86
C ARG A 131 -7.37 -15.80 -6.56
N ASP A 132 -6.49 -16.16 -5.64
CA ASP A 132 -6.78 -16.66 -4.29
C ASP A 132 -6.07 -15.79 -3.26
N SER A 133 -6.47 -15.89 -1.99
CA SER A 133 -5.80 -15.15 -0.93
C SER A 133 -4.31 -15.51 -0.83
N ILE A 134 -3.44 -14.50 -0.72
CA ILE A 134 -2.01 -14.67 -0.51
C ILE A 134 -1.57 -13.98 0.78
N ARG A 135 -0.57 -14.54 1.45
CA ARG A 135 0.01 -13.95 2.66
C ARG A 135 1.42 -13.48 2.40
N ILE A 136 1.67 -12.22 2.74
CA ILE A 136 2.93 -11.54 2.49
C ILE A 136 3.53 -11.08 3.81
N THR A 137 4.82 -11.36 3.98
CA THR A 137 5.59 -10.79 5.09
C THR A 137 6.00 -9.36 4.77
N VAL A 138 5.57 -8.39 5.58
CA VAL A 138 5.93 -6.97 5.47
C VAL A 138 7.02 -6.65 6.48
N ARG A 139 8.12 -6.07 5.99
CA ARG A 139 9.22 -5.55 6.80
C ARG A 139 9.25 -4.03 6.71
N ALA A 140 8.84 -3.34 7.78
CA ALA A 140 8.86 -1.88 7.84
C ALA A 140 10.17 -1.37 8.47
N GLY A 141 11.16 -1.06 7.64
CA GLY A 141 12.53 -0.78 8.07
C GLY A 141 13.22 -1.96 8.77
N HIS A 142 14.35 -1.68 9.43
CA HIS A 142 15.20 -2.75 10.01
C HIS A 142 14.96 -3.02 11.50
N ARG A 143 14.17 -2.18 12.19
CA ARG A 143 14.00 -2.23 13.66
C ARG A 143 12.65 -2.78 14.12
N LEU A 144 11.67 -2.84 13.21
CA LEU A 144 10.34 -3.36 13.53
C LEU A 144 10.30 -4.86 13.25
N ALA A 145 9.65 -5.62 14.13
CA ALA A 145 9.36 -7.02 13.87
C ALA A 145 8.52 -7.14 12.59
N PRO A 146 8.77 -8.13 11.72
CA PRO A 146 7.95 -8.35 10.53
C PRO A 146 6.48 -8.59 10.90
N ALA A 147 5.56 -8.18 10.02
CA ALA A 147 4.14 -8.46 10.15
C ALA A 147 3.63 -9.23 8.95
N LEU A 148 2.58 -10.01 9.15
CA LEU A 148 1.91 -10.73 8.07
C LEU A 148 0.66 -9.99 7.63
N VAL A 149 0.57 -9.70 6.34
CA VAL A 149 -0.62 -9.16 5.69
C VAL A 149 -1.17 -10.19 4.72
N GLU A 150 -2.48 -10.37 4.72
CA GLU A 150 -3.20 -11.19 3.76
C GLU A 150 -3.85 -10.30 2.71
N PHE A 151 -3.61 -10.60 1.44
CA PHE A 151 -4.25 -9.96 0.30
C PHE A 151 -5.32 -10.88 -0.24
N VAL A 152 -6.55 -10.37 -0.33
CA VAL A 152 -7.74 -11.11 -0.75
C VAL A 152 -8.34 -10.41 -1.98
N PRO A 153 -8.53 -11.11 -3.10
CA PRO A 153 -9.26 -10.56 -4.23
C PRO A 153 -10.69 -10.16 -3.87
N VAL A 154 -11.12 -8.99 -4.34
CA VAL A 154 -12.51 -8.54 -4.21
C VAL A 154 -13.16 -8.64 -5.59
N GLY A 155 -14.22 -9.45 -5.68
CA GLY A 155 -15.00 -9.69 -6.90
C GLY A 155 -16.28 -8.86 -6.96
#